data_AF-A0A7K2QMV9-F1
#
_entry.id   AF-A0A7K2QMV9-F1
#
_cell.length_a   1.000
_cell.length_b   1.000
_cell.length_c   1.000
_cell.angle_alpha   90.00
_cell.angle_beta   90.00
_cell.angle_gamma   90.00
#
_symmetry.space_group_name_H-M   'P 1'
#
loop_
_entity.id
_entity.type
_entity.pdbx_description
1 polymer ?
#
loop_
_entity_poly.entity_id
_entity_poly.type
_entity_poly.pdbx_seq_one_letter_code
_entity_poly.pdbx_strand_id
1 'polypeptide(L)'
;GLRTRPLAVDDAGARTQDLAGPVGAGAGAVLLTPAHQFPTGAALTPARRAAAVDWARSTGALIVEDDYDGEFRYDGQSVGALQGLDPDRVVYLGTASKSLAPGLRMGWMVVPPGLLDEVVAAKGRTDWTSSAVDQLTLAEFIRSGAYDRHVRGMRLRYRRRRDELVAAVSGRVAVSGIAAGLHAVLDLPAGTEAAALRSAAWQDLAVVPLSFFAHPDARLPRREALVVGYGTPPTSAWSATLAALLAALP
;
A
#
# COMPACT_ATOMS: atom_id res chain seq x y z
N GLY A 1 15.38 -14.15 -15.06
CA GLY A 1 14.19 -13.41 -14.60
C GLY A 1 14.39 -11.92 -14.78
N LEU A 2 13.39 -11.11 -14.45
CA LEU A 2 13.52 -9.64 -14.40
C LEU A 2 14.49 -9.24 -13.28
N ARG A 3 15.32 -8.21 -13.52
CA ARG A 3 16.21 -7.63 -12.51
C ARG A 3 15.55 -6.40 -11.91
N THR A 4 15.33 -6.40 -10.60
CA THR A 4 14.77 -5.25 -9.87
C THR A 4 15.90 -4.41 -9.26
N ARG A 5 15.74 -3.09 -9.28
CA ARG A 5 16.65 -2.15 -8.62
C ARG A 5 15.86 -1.36 -7.57
N PRO A 6 16.34 -1.27 -6.32
CA PRO A 6 15.61 -0.56 -5.28
C PRO A 6 15.63 0.95 -5.54
N LEU A 7 14.46 1.57 -5.48
CA LEU A 7 14.31 3.02 -5.45
C LEU A 7 14.16 3.45 -3.99
N ALA A 8 14.96 4.42 -3.55
CA ALA A 8 14.93 4.89 -2.17
C ALA A 8 13.59 5.56 -1.84
N VAL A 9 13.17 5.45 -0.57
CA VAL A 9 11.92 6.01 -0.04
C VAL A 9 12.25 6.85 1.18
N ASP A 10 11.57 7.98 1.32
CA ASP A 10 11.61 8.85 2.51
C ASP A 10 10.18 9.32 2.87
N ASP A 11 10.06 10.33 3.72
CA ASP A 11 8.77 10.84 4.22
C ASP A 11 7.86 11.46 3.14
N ALA A 12 8.40 11.72 1.95
CA ALA A 12 7.65 12.15 0.77
C ALA A 12 7.46 11.00 -0.26
N GLY A 13 7.62 9.74 0.18
CA GLY A 13 7.42 8.53 -0.61
C GLY A 13 8.68 8.11 -1.38
N ALA A 14 8.52 7.47 -2.54
CA ALA A 14 9.65 7.12 -3.40
C ALA A 14 10.38 8.38 -3.93
N ARG A 15 11.71 8.32 -3.98
CA ARG A 15 12.58 9.39 -4.49
C ARG A 15 12.65 9.34 -6.01
N THR A 16 11.55 9.73 -6.66
CA THR A 16 11.39 9.61 -8.12
C THR A 16 12.37 10.45 -8.92
N GLN A 17 12.95 11.50 -8.35
CA GLN A 17 14.05 12.24 -8.97
C GLN A 17 15.30 11.38 -9.22
N ASP A 18 15.51 10.33 -8.42
CA ASP A 18 16.66 9.45 -8.58
C ASP A 18 16.54 8.61 -9.87
N LEU A 19 15.33 8.47 -10.45
CA LEU A 19 15.10 7.75 -11.71
C LEU A 19 15.85 8.37 -12.91
N ALA A 20 16.14 9.67 -12.89
CA ALA A 20 16.97 10.31 -13.90
C ALA A 20 18.45 9.88 -13.82
N GLY A 21 18.85 9.23 -12.73
CA GLY A 21 20.21 8.74 -12.49
C GLY A 21 20.41 7.25 -12.76
N PRO A 22 21.47 6.64 -12.17
CA PRO A 22 21.84 5.25 -12.44
C PRO A 22 20.77 4.20 -12.12
N VAL A 23 19.87 4.49 -11.18
CA VAL A 23 18.80 3.55 -10.80
C VAL A 23 17.75 3.40 -11.91
N GLY A 24 17.39 4.48 -12.60
CA GLY A 24 16.43 4.44 -13.71
C GLY A 24 17.06 4.26 -15.08
N ALA A 25 18.38 4.43 -15.22
CA ALA A 25 19.09 4.21 -16.49
C ALA A 25 18.83 2.79 -17.04
N GLY A 26 18.20 2.71 -18.21
CA GLY A 26 17.82 1.44 -18.86
C GLY A 26 16.73 0.63 -18.14
N ALA A 27 16.03 1.21 -17.16
CA ALA A 27 14.86 0.56 -16.57
C ALA A 27 13.66 0.72 -17.52
N GLY A 28 12.99 -0.40 -17.85
CA GLY A 28 11.78 -0.37 -18.68
C GLY A 28 10.51 0.02 -17.92
N ALA A 29 10.53 -0.06 -16.58
CA ALA A 29 9.41 0.32 -15.74
C ALA A 29 9.83 0.66 -14.31
N VAL A 30 8.97 1.39 -13.59
CA VAL A 30 9.04 1.61 -12.14
C VAL A 30 7.71 1.21 -11.48
N LEU A 31 7.77 0.46 -10.38
CA LEU A 31 6.60 0.17 -9.54
C LEU A 31 6.52 1.20 -8.40
N LEU A 32 5.39 1.87 -8.26
CA LEU A 32 5.15 2.88 -7.25
C LEU A 32 3.82 2.61 -6.54
N THR A 33 3.74 3.04 -5.28
CA THR A 33 2.50 3.11 -4.49
C THR A 33 2.24 4.59 -4.13
N PRO A 34 1.78 5.42 -5.09
CA PRO A 34 1.88 6.88 -5.02
C PRO A 34 0.97 7.53 -3.97
N ALA A 35 -0.20 6.93 -3.75
CA ALA A 35 -1.19 7.43 -2.81
C ALA A 35 -0.81 7.12 -1.35
N HIS A 36 -0.26 5.93 -1.11
CA HIS A 36 0.11 5.46 0.21
C HIS A 36 1.20 4.39 0.14
N GLN A 37 2.47 4.78 0.35
CA GLN A 37 3.61 3.90 0.14
C GLN A 37 3.52 2.66 1.02
N PHE A 38 3.53 1.47 0.44
CA PHE A 38 3.61 0.27 1.27
C PHE A 38 5.09 -0.02 1.66
N PRO A 39 5.40 -0.30 2.94
CA PRO A 39 4.57 -0.15 4.14
C PRO A 39 4.75 1.22 4.86
N THR A 40 5.65 2.11 4.42
CA THR A 40 6.02 3.33 5.18
C THR A 40 4.90 4.36 5.31
N GLY A 41 3.91 4.30 4.43
CA GLY A 41 2.69 5.10 4.36
C GLY A 41 2.88 6.55 3.92
N ALA A 42 4.06 6.90 3.40
CA ALA A 42 4.28 8.20 2.78
C ALA A 42 3.56 8.32 1.43
N ALA A 43 2.94 9.47 1.16
CA ALA A 43 2.35 9.75 -0.15
C ALA A 43 3.35 10.52 -1.02
N LEU A 44 3.36 10.28 -2.33
CA LEU A 44 4.19 11.07 -3.24
C LEU A 44 3.70 12.51 -3.30
N THR A 45 4.62 13.45 -3.10
CA THR A 45 4.38 14.88 -3.29
C THR A 45 4.15 15.21 -4.77
N PRO A 46 3.51 16.35 -5.09
CA PRO A 46 3.30 16.76 -6.49
C PRO A 46 4.59 16.79 -7.32
N ALA A 47 5.70 17.29 -6.76
CA ALA A 47 6.99 17.32 -7.43
C ALA A 47 7.51 15.92 -7.78
N ARG A 48 7.32 14.94 -6.89
CA ARG A 48 7.73 13.55 -7.15
C ARG A 48 6.87 12.87 -8.19
N ARG A 49 5.58 13.18 -8.21
CA ARG A 49 4.65 12.70 -9.23
C ARG A 49 5.05 13.22 -10.61
N ALA A 50 5.33 14.51 -10.73
CA ALA A 50 5.84 15.11 -11.97
C ALA A 50 7.17 14.46 -12.40
N ALA A 51 8.14 14.33 -11.50
CA ALA A 51 9.44 13.73 -11.82
C ALA A 51 9.34 12.27 -12.33
N ALA A 52 8.42 11.47 -11.78
CA ALA A 52 8.19 10.11 -12.28
C ALA A 52 7.62 10.12 -13.71
N VAL A 53 6.62 10.96 -13.97
CA VAL A 53 5.98 11.09 -15.29
C VAL A 53 6.98 11.61 -16.32
N ASP A 54 7.78 12.63 -15.98
CA ASP A 54 8.79 13.19 -16.87
C ASP A 54 9.89 12.17 -17.21
N TRP A 55 10.29 11.34 -16.23
CA TRP A 55 11.19 10.22 -16.47
C TRP A 55 10.58 9.19 -17.43
N ALA A 56 9.31 8.81 -17.23
CA ALA A 56 8.63 7.84 -18.09
C ALA A 56 8.48 8.37 -19.54
N ARG A 57 8.15 9.66 -19.69
CA ARG A 57 8.07 10.33 -21.00
C ARG A 57 9.42 10.38 -21.72
N SER A 58 10.48 10.77 -21.02
CA SER A 58 11.80 10.96 -21.64
C SER A 58 12.48 9.64 -22.02
N THR A 59 12.14 8.54 -21.35
CA THR A 59 12.76 7.22 -21.57
C THR A 59 11.88 6.25 -22.35
N GLY A 60 10.59 6.54 -22.46
CA GLY A 60 9.58 5.61 -22.96
C GLY A 60 9.23 4.48 -21.98
N ALA A 61 9.74 4.53 -20.74
CA ALA A 61 9.45 3.55 -19.70
C ALA A 61 8.02 3.67 -19.18
N LEU A 62 7.57 2.64 -18.46
CA LEU A 62 6.24 2.60 -17.83
C LEU A 62 6.30 2.90 -16.34
N ILE A 63 5.24 3.51 -15.83
CA ILE A 63 4.96 3.58 -14.40
C ILE A 63 3.89 2.54 -14.11
N VAL A 64 4.18 1.60 -13.23
CA VAL A 64 3.19 0.70 -12.66
C VAL A 64 2.75 1.32 -11.33
N GLU A 65 1.55 1.85 -11.29
CA GLU A 65 0.93 2.43 -10.11
C GLU A 65 0.09 1.35 -9.40
N ASP A 66 0.51 0.95 -8.20
CA ASP A 66 -0.25 0.06 -7.32
C ASP A 66 -1.06 0.88 -6.30
N ASP A 67 -2.38 0.92 -6.48
CA ASP A 67 -3.33 1.62 -5.62
C ASP A 67 -4.19 0.63 -4.84
N TYR A 68 -3.61 0.10 -3.77
CA TYR A 68 -4.20 -1.00 -3.01
C TYR A 68 -5.20 -0.56 -1.91
N ASP A 69 -5.12 0.69 -1.46
CA ASP A 69 -5.93 1.21 -0.35
C ASP A 69 -6.39 2.67 -0.53
N GLY A 70 -6.42 3.15 -1.77
CA GLY A 70 -6.81 4.51 -2.14
C GLY A 70 -8.16 4.95 -1.58
N GLU A 71 -9.09 4.02 -1.32
CA GLU A 71 -10.39 4.31 -0.70
C GLU A 71 -10.30 4.75 0.77
N PHE A 72 -9.20 4.45 1.48
CA PHE A 72 -9.06 4.63 2.92
C PHE A 72 -8.12 5.77 3.30
N ARG A 73 -8.44 6.98 2.85
CA ARG A 73 -7.75 8.19 3.33
C ARG A 73 -8.50 8.81 4.50
N TYR A 74 -7.76 9.16 5.55
CA TYR A 74 -8.34 9.74 6.77
C TYR A 74 -8.10 11.24 6.85
N ASP A 75 -6.93 11.69 6.41
CA ASP A 75 -6.48 13.08 6.52
C ASP A 75 -6.27 13.69 5.13
N GLY A 76 -6.76 14.92 4.93
CA GLY A 76 -6.60 15.69 3.69
C GLY A 76 -7.53 15.29 2.53
N GLN A 77 -7.31 15.91 1.36
CA GLN A 77 -8.04 15.58 0.13
C GLN A 77 -7.51 14.29 -0.50
N SER A 78 -8.35 13.65 -1.32
CA SER A 78 -7.93 12.48 -2.11
C SER A 78 -6.76 12.86 -3.00
N VAL A 79 -5.71 12.04 -3.00
CA VAL A 79 -4.60 12.23 -3.93
C VAL A 79 -4.95 11.49 -5.21
N GLY A 80 -5.08 12.22 -6.33
CA GLY A 80 -5.42 11.61 -7.62
C GLY A 80 -4.40 10.55 -8.05
N ALA A 81 -4.86 9.56 -8.80
CA ALA A 81 -3.97 8.56 -9.42
C ALA A 81 -2.96 9.23 -10.37
N LEU A 82 -1.75 8.67 -10.48
CA LEU A 82 -0.79 9.04 -11.53
C LEU A 82 -1.36 8.80 -12.92
N GLN A 83 -2.26 7.82 -13.09
CA GLN A 83 -2.94 7.54 -14.36
C GLN A 83 -3.52 8.77 -15.04
N GLY A 84 -4.05 9.72 -14.26
CA GLY A 84 -4.63 10.95 -14.79
C GLY A 84 -3.62 11.94 -15.36
N LEU A 85 -2.32 11.78 -15.06
CA LEU A 85 -1.24 12.67 -15.53
C LEU A 85 -0.66 12.22 -16.88
N ASP A 86 -0.60 10.90 -17.13
CA ASP A 86 -0.12 10.33 -18.39
C ASP A 86 -0.70 8.92 -18.65
N PRO A 87 -1.88 8.84 -19.31
CA PRO A 87 -2.52 7.57 -19.62
C PRO A 87 -1.73 6.65 -20.55
N ASP A 88 -0.77 7.19 -21.31
CA ASP A 88 0.04 6.42 -22.27
C ASP A 88 1.29 5.80 -21.61
N ARG A 89 1.66 6.25 -20.40
CA ARG A 89 2.84 5.80 -19.67
C ARG A 89 2.55 5.15 -18.34
N VAL A 90 1.36 5.36 -17.78
CA VAL A 90 0.97 4.79 -16.50
C VAL A 90 0.07 3.57 -16.72
N VAL A 91 0.41 2.48 -16.04
CA VAL A 91 -0.41 1.30 -15.83
C VAL A 91 -0.93 1.37 -14.39
N TYR A 92 -2.21 1.65 -14.22
CA TYR A 92 -2.85 1.70 -12.91
C TYR A 92 -3.38 0.32 -12.53
N LEU A 93 -3.08 -0.11 -11.31
CA LEU A 93 -3.55 -1.35 -10.71
C LEU A 93 -4.49 -1.00 -9.54
N GLY A 94 -5.73 -1.44 -9.63
CA GLY A 94 -6.73 -1.29 -8.57
C GLY A 94 -7.20 -2.64 -8.04
N THR A 95 -7.70 -2.66 -6.80
CA THR A 95 -8.21 -3.89 -6.18
C THR A 95 -9.37 -3.63 -5.22
N ALA A 96 -10.30 -4.59 -5.14
CA ALA A 96 -11.33 -4.61 -4.10
C ALA A 96 -10.88 -5.34 -2.82
N SER A 97 -9.64 -5.85 -2.78
CA SER A 97 -9.18 -6.72 -1.69
C SER A 97 -9.15 -6.03 -0.33
N LYS A 98 -8.85 -4.73 -0.29
CA LYS A 98 -8.80 -3.96 0.95
C LYS A 98 -10.12 -3.30 1.28
N SER A 99 -10.90 -2.91 0.26
CA SER A 99 -12.21 -2.29 0.44
C SER A 99 -13.31 -3.28 0.82
N LEU A 100 -13.23 -4.52 0.33
CA LEU A 100 -14.21 -5.58 0.57
C LEU A 100 -13.58 -6.77 1.31
N ALA A 101 -12.99 -7.72 0.58
CA ALA A 101 -12.39 -8.91 1.14
C ALA A 101 -11.34 -9.50 0.18
N PRO A 102 -10.14 -9.88 0.67
CA PRO A 102 -9.12 -10.51 -0.17
C PRO A 102 -9.59 -11.78 -0.87
N GLY A 103 -10.53 -12.51 -0.28
CA GLY A 103 -11.09 -13.75 -0.81
C GLY A 103 -11.92 -13.58 -2.09
N LEU A 104 -12.39 -12.37 -2.40
CA LEU A 104 -13.10 -12.09 -3.66
C LEU A 104 -12.18 -12.15 -4.88
N ARG A 105 -10.85 -11.99 -4.68
CA ARG A 105 -9.83 -12.00 -5.76
C ARG A 105 -10.14 -11.02 -6.91
N MET A 106 -10.78 -9.90 -6.60
CA MET A 106 -11.18 -8.88 -7.58
C MET A 106 -10.14 -7.75 -7.69
N GLY A 107 -9.62 -7.56 -8.89
CA GLY A 107 -8.73 -6.45 -9.25
C GLY A 107 -8.88 -6.08 -10.71
N TRP A 108 -8.39 -4.91 -11.08
CA TRP A 108 -8.48 -4.36 -12.44
C TRP A 108 -7.21 -3.59 -12.78
N MET A 109 -7.01 -3.38 -14.07
CA MET A 109 -5.91 -2.58 -14.58
C MET A 109 -6.46 -1.54 -15.56
N VAL A 110 -5.95 -0.31 -15.48
CA VAL A 110 -6.08 0.66 -16.58
C VAL A 110 -4.72 0.68 -17.26
N VAL A 111 -4.69 0.27 -18.53
CA VAL A 111 -3.46 0.07 -19.30
C VAL A 111 -3.39 1.06 -20.45
N PRO A 112 -2.19 1.52 -20.85
CA PRO A 112 -2.00 2.25 -22.09
C PRO A 112 -2.60 1.49 -23.29
N PRO A 113 -3.32 2.15 -24.21
CA PRO A 113 -4.02 1.46 -25.30
C PRO A 113 -3.13 0.52 -26.12
N GLY A 114 -1.88 0.92 -26.38
CA GLY A 114 -0.92 0.11 -27.14
C GLY A 114 -0.47 -1.18 -26.44
N LEU A 115 -0.74 -1.35 -25.14
CA LEU A 115 -0.38 -2.54 -24.36
C LEU A 115 -1.56 -3.49 -24.12
N LEU A 116 -2.78 -3.09 -24.49
CA LEU A 116 -4.00 -3.83 -24.12
C LEU A 116 -3.97 -5.28 -24.64
N ASP A 117 -3.65 -5.47 -25.92
CA ASP A 117 -3.65 -6.79 -26.54
C ASP A 117 -2.61 -7.72 -25.91
N GLU A 118 -1.42 -7.20 -25.62
CA GLU A 118 -0.35 -7.96 -24.95
C GLU A 118 -0.76 -8.36 -23.52
N VAL A 119 -1.38 -7.44 -22.78
CA VAL A 119 -1.87 -7.69 -21.42
C VAL A 119 -2.99 -8.73 -21.42
N VAL A 120 -3.95 -8.63 -22.33
CA VAL A 120 -5.04 -9.62 -22.47
C VAL A 120 -4.48 -10.99 -22.85
N ALA A 121 -3.53 -11.06 -23.77
CA ALA A 121 -2.87 -12.31 -24.15
C ALA A 121 -2.10 -12.92 -22.98
N ALA A 122 -1.38 -12.12 -22.19
CA ALA A 122 -0.68 -12.57 -20.99
C ALA A 122 -1.64 -13.08 -19.91
N LYS A 123 -2.76 -12.36 -19.68
CA LYS A 123 -3.83 -12.79 -18.77
C LYS A 123 -4.40 -14.13 -19.21
N GLY A 124 -4.75 -14.31 -20.48
CA GLY A 124 -5.32 -15.57 -20.99
C GLY A 124 -4.43 -16.80 -20.73
N ARG A 125 -3.10 -16.64 -20.75
CA ARG A 125 -2.15 -17.74 -20.47
C ARG A 125 -2.09 -18.15 -19.00
N THR A 126 -2.46 -17.25 -18.09
CA THR A 126 -2.27 -17.44 -16.64
C THR A 126 -3.60 -17.63 -15.90
N ASP A 127 -4.60 -16.83 -16.27
CA ASP A 127 -5.92 -16.76 -15.64
C ASP A 127 -6.96 -16.35 -16.69
N TRP A 128 -7.54 -17.35 -17.34
CA TRP A 128 -8.47 -17.18 -18.47
C TRP A 128 -9.75 -16.43 -18.08
N THR A 129 -10.23 -16.58 -16.84
CA THR A 129 -11.50 -15.97 -16.41
C THR A 129 -11.46 -15.48 -14.98
N SER A 130 -11.93 -14.24 -14.79
CA SER A 130 -12.41 -13.82 -13.47
C SER A 130 -13.83 -14.35 -13.25
N SER A 131 -14.20 -14.62 -11.99
CA SER A 131 -15.53 -15.11 -11.62
C SER A 131 -16.63 -14.16 -12.14
N ALA A 132 -17.53 -14.68 -12.97
CA ALA A 132 -18.63 -13.89 -13.54
C ALA A 132 -19.63 -13.48 -12.46
N VAL A 133 -19.89 -14.36 -11.48
CA VAL A 133 -20.78 -14.07 -10.35
C VAL A 133 -20.20 -12.92 -9.53
N ASP A 134 -18.91 -12.99 -9.15
CA ASP A 134 -18.29 -11.93 -8.35
C ASP A 134 -18.24 -10.59 -9.09
N GLN A 135 -18.00 -10.61 -10.40
CA GLN A 135 -18.06 -9.42 -11.25
C GLN A 135 -19.45 -8.79 -11.27
N LEU A 136 -20.51 -9.60 -11.50
CA LEU A 136 -21.88 -9.11 -11.54
C LEU A 136 -22.35 -8.61 -10.17
N THR A 137 -21.99 -9.31 -9.09
CA THR A 137 -22.25 -8.89 -7.72
C THR A 137 -21.57 -7.56 -7.40
N LEU A 138 -20.28 -7.41 -7.74
CA LEU A 138 -19.56 -6.14 -7.53
C LEU A 138 -20.19 -5.02 -8.35
N ALA A 139 -20.55 -5.27 -9.61
CA ALA A 139 -21.17 -4.28 -10.47
C ALA A 139 -22.52 -3.81 -9.90
N GLU A 140 -23.33 -4.71 -9.35
CA GLU A 140 -24.59 -4.35 -8.69
C GLU A 140 -24.36 -3.60 -7.37
N PHE A 141 -23.36 -4.02 -6.60
CA PHE A 141 -22.97 -3.36 -5.36
C PHE A 141 -22.53 -1.90 -5.59
N ILE A 142 -21.86 -1.64 -6.71
CA ILE A 142 -21.50 -0.29 -7.17
C ILE A 142 -22.75 0.46 -7.65
N ARG A 143 -23.53 -0.07 -8.60
CA ARG A 143 -24.69 0.64 -9.19
C ARG A 143 -25.76 1.00 -8.18
N SER A 144 -25.98 0.18 -7.16
CA SER A 144 -26.92 0.44 -6.07
C SER A 144 -26.42 1.47 -5.04
N GLY A 145 -25.19 1.98 -5.20
CA GLY A 145 -24.49 2.85 -4.26
C GLY A 145 -24.14 2.18 -2.93
N ALA A 146 -24.30 0.85 -2.83
CA ALA A 146 -24.00 0.11 -1.61
C ALA A 146 -22.49 0.06 -1.35
N TYR A 147 -21.66 0.02 -2.39
CA TYR A 147 -20.21 0.15 -2.30
C TYR A 147 -19.79 1.44 -1.61
N ASP A 148 -20.28 2.59 -2.06
CA ASP A 148 -19.93 3.89 -1.48
C ASP A 148 -20.36 4.01 -0.02
N ARG A 149 -21.56 3.50 0.30
CA ARG A 149 -22.06 3.45 1.69
C ARG A 149 -21.16 2.58 2.57
N HIS A 150 -20.75 1.41 2.07
CA HIS A 150 -19.85 0.49 2.76
C HIS A 150 -18.47 1.12 2.99
N VAL A 151 -17.82 1.63 1.94
CA VAL A 151 -16.50 2.28 2.03
C VAL A 151 -16.54 3.44 3.02
N ARG A 152 -17.59 4.28 3.00
CA ARG A 152 -17.76 5.36 3.97
C ARG A 152 -17.87 4.84 5.41
N GLY A 153 -18.65 3.79 5.64
CA GLY A 153 -18.77 3.15 6.96
C GLY A 153 -17.44 2.56 7.44
N MET A 154 -16.73 1.87 6.56
CA MET A 154 -15.43 1.27 6.86
C MET A 154 -14.37 2.34 7.12
N ARG A 155 -14.35 3.45 6.37
CA ARG A 155 -13.44 4.58 6.62
C ARG A 155 -13.62 5.17 8.02
N LEU A 156 -14.86 5.34 8.49
CA LEU A 156 -15.13 5.80 9.86
C LEU A 156 -14.63 4.80 10.91
N ARG A 157 -14.89 3.51 10.68
CA ARG A 157 -14.44 2.44 11.58
C ARG A 157 -12.93 2.38 11.68
N TYR A 158 -12.23 2.40 10.55
CA TYR A 158 -10.77 2.30 10.52
C TYR A 158 -10.09 3.56 11.04
N ARG A 159 -10.65 4.75 10.79
CA ARG A 159 -10.20 6.00 11.45
C ARG A 159 -10.25 5.88 12.97
N ARG A 160 -11.38 5.43 13.53
CA ARG A 160 -11.52 5.22 14.98
C ARG A 160 -10.44 4.29 15.53
N ARG A 161 -10.20 3.16 14.85
CA ARG A 161 -9.17 2.20 15.28
C ARG A 161 -7.76 2.75 15.19
N ARG A 162 -7.45 3.49 14.12
CA ARG A 162 -6.18 4.21 13.98
C ARG A 162 -6.00 5.15 15.17
N ASP A 163 -7.00 5.97 15.48
CA ASP A 163 -6.92 6.96 16.55
C ASP A 163 -6.76 6.28 17.92
N GLU A 164 -7.49 5.19 18.18
CA GLU A 164 -7.35 4.38 19.38
C GLU A 164 -5.95 3.74 19.50
N LEU A 165 -5.39 3.21 18.40
CA LEU A 165 -4.03 2.68 18.35
C LEU A 165 -3.00 3.76 18.67
N VAL A 166 -3.07 4.91 17.98
CA VAL A 166 -2.14 6.04 18.17
C VAL A 166 -2.20 6.55 19.61
N ALA A 167 -3.40 6.72 20.16
CA ALA A 167 -3.56 7.15 21.54
C ALA A 167 -2.94 6.14 22.52
N ALA A 168 -3.15 4.85 22.29
CA ALA A 168 -2.67 3.78 23.17
C ALA A 168 -1.14 3.62 23.19
N VAL A 169 -0.46 3.88 22.07
CA VAL A 169 1.01 3.79 21.97
C VAL A 169 1.72 5.13 22.18
N SER A 170 0.97 6.21 22.37
CA SER A 170 1.49 7.56 22.56
C SER A 170 2.49 7.60 23.71
N GLY A 171 3.66 8.21 23.46
CA GLY A 171 4.75 8.32 24.43
C GLY A 171 5.57 7.03 24.63
N ARG A 172 5.20 5.90 24.02
CA ARG A 172 5.96 4.63 24.07
C ARG A 172 6.80 4.42 22.82
N VAL A 173 6.21 4.63 21.66
CA VAL A 173 6.84 4.45 20.34
C VAL A 173 6.38 5.54 19.38
N ALA A 174 7.21 5.89 18.40
CA ALA A 174 6.79 6.79 17.33
C ALA A 174 5.93 6.02 16.31
N VAL A 175 4.96 6.71 15.72
CA VAL A 175 4.00 6.12 14.77
C VAL A 175 4.08 6.86 13.45
N SER A 176 4.22 6.11 12.35
CA SER A 176 4.18 6.65 10.99
C SER A 176 3.24 5.85 10.08
N GLY A 177 2.96 6.38 8.88
CA GLY A 177 2.19 5.69 7.85
C GLY A 177 0.69 5.58 8.10
N ILE A 178 0.12 6.55 8.84
CA ILE A 178 -1.27 6.52 9.31
C ILE A 178 -2.21 7.53 8.61
N ALA A 179 -1.71 8.26 7.62
CA ALA A 179 -2.50 9.22 6.85
C ALA A 179 -3.60 8.54 6.02
N ALA A 180 -3.37 7.29 5.63
CA ALA A 180 -4.28 6.45 4.87
C ALA A 180 -4.09 4.97 5.23
N GLY A 181 -4.83 4.11 4.54
CA GLY A 181 -4.64 2.68 4.56
C GLY A 181 -5.18 1.96 5.78
N LEU A 182 -4.64 0.77 6.02
CA LEU A 182 -5.13 -0.18 7.03
C LEU A 182 -4.05 -0.64 8.00
N HIS A 183 -2.90 0.02 7.99
CA HIS A 183 -1.73 -0.30 8.81
C HIS A 183 -1.06 0.95 9.36
N ALA A 184 -0.23 0.75 10.37
CA ALA A 184 0.69 1.73 10.94
C ALA A 184 2.09 1.12 11.03
N VAL A 185 3.11 1.98 11.08
CA VAL A 185 4.48 1.60 11.39
C VAL A 185 4.82 2.12 12.78
N LEU A 186 5.21 1.21 13.67
CA LEU A 186 5.59 1.52 15.05
C LEU A 186 7.12 1.44 15.18
N ASP A 187 7.78 2.57 15.36
CA ASP A 187 9.23 2.64 15.51
C ASP A 187 9.64 2.17 16.91
N LEU A 188 10.47 1.12 16.93
CA LEU A 188 10.93 0.50 18.16
C LEU A 188 12.27 1.08 18.61
N PRO A 189 12.53 1.16 19.93
CA PRO A 189 13.87 1.42 20.44
C PRO A 189 14.89 0.40 19.90
N ALA A 190 16.11 0.83 19.65
CA ALA A 190 17.15 -0.02 19.08
C ALA A 190 17.42 -1.26 19.95
N GLY A 191 17.48 -2.43 19.32
CA GLY A 191 17.74 -3.72 19.96
C GLY A 191 16.50 -4.40 20.55
N THR A 192 15.31 -3.83 20.37
CA THR A 192 14.07 -4.38 20.96
C THR A 192 13.19 -5.16 19.98
N GLU A 193 13.44 -5.06 18.66
CA GLU A 193 12.60 -5.69 17.62
C GLU A 193 12.39 -7.20 17.84
N ALA A 194 13.48 -7.94 18.07
CA ALA A 194 13.39 -9.38 18.26
C ALA A 194 12.61 -9.77 19.53
N ALA A 195 12.70 -8.97 20.59
CA ALA A 195 11.94 -9.20 21.82
C ALA A 195 10.45 -8.88 21.61
N ALA A 196 10.14 -7.77 20.94
CA ALA A 196 8.78 -7.38 20.61
C ALA A 196 8.08 -8.41 19.72
N LEU A 197 8.76 -8.94 18.69
CA LEU A 197 8.24 -10.01 17.83
C LEU A 197 7.94 -11.29 18.61
N ARG A 198 8.85 -11.70 19.50
CA ARG A 198 8.60 -12.88 20.37
C ARG A 198 7.42 -12.64 21.29
N SER A 199 7.35 -11.47 21.93
CA SER A 199 6.26 -11.13 22.84
C SER A 199 4.91 -11.07 22.11
N ALA A 200 4.89 -10.54 20.89
CA ALA A 200 3.68 -10.53 20.05
C ALA A 200 3.23 -11.96 19.71
N ALA A 201 4.17 -12.86 19.35
CA ALA A 201 3.85 -14.26 19.10
C ALA A 201 3.29 -14.97 20.34
N TRP A 202 3.83 -14.69 21.55
CA TRP A 202 3.29 -15.20 22.82
C TRP A 202 1.87 -14.71 23.13
N GLN A 203 1.47 -13.58 22.54
CA GLN A 203 0.14 -12.99 22.68
C GLN A 203 -0.79 -13.37 21.50
N ASP A 204 -0.41 -14.36 20.69
CA ASP A 204 -1.11 -14.77 19.46
C ASP A 204 -1.32 -13.63 18.44
N LEU A 205 -0.38 -12.68 18.39
CA LEU A 205 -0.41 -11.56 17.45
C LEU A 205 0.51 -11.79 16.25
N ALA A 206 -0.07 -11.74 15.06
CA ALA A 206 0.66 -11.70 13.81
C ALA A 206 1.08 -10.26 13.48
N VAL A 207 2.35 -9.93 13.75
CA VAL A 207 3.01 -8.68 13.34
C VAL A 207 4.27 -9.01 12.56
N VAL A 208 4.70 -8.09 11.70
CA VAL A 208 5.88 -8.27 10.85
C VAL A 208 6.86 -7.11 11.04
N PRO A 209 8.17 -7.37 11.06
CA PRO A 209 9.16 -6.30 11.13
C PRO A 209 9.20 -5.54 9.80
N LEU A 210 9.51 -4.25 9.84
CA LEU A 210 9.64 -3.41 8.64
C LEU A 210 10.70 -3.95 7.68
N SER A 211 11.77 -4.54 8.22
CA SER A 211 12.86 -5.16 7.47
C SER A 211 12.39 -6.32 6.56
N PHE A 212 11.25 -6.94 6.85
CA PHE A 212 10.64 -7.97 6.00
C PHE A 212 10.30 -7.44 4.59
N PHE A 213 10.04 -6.14 4.47
CA PHE A 213 9.67 -5.49 3.20
C PHE A 213 10.86 -4.84 2.47
N ALA A 214 12.07 -4.94 3.02
CA ALA A 214 13.26 -4.36 2.40
C ALA A 214 13.69 -5.17 1.17
N HIS A 215 13.98 -4.49 0.06
CA HIS A 215 14.61 -5.13 -1.09
C HIS A 215 16.01 -5.65 -0.71
N PRO A 216 16.44 -6.85 -1.13
CA PRO A 216 17.73 -7.44 -0.74
C PRO A 216 18.95 -6.55 -1.05
N ASP A 217 18.92 -5.85 -2.19
CA ASP A 217 19.99 -4.94 -2.60
C ASP A 217 19.87 -3.51 -2.00
N ALA A 218 18.85 -3.25 -1.18
CA ALA A 218 18.68 -1.93 -0.57
C ALA A 218 19.73 -1.68 0.50
N ARG A 219 20.42 -0.55 0.40
CA ARG A 219 21.39 -0.08 1.40
C ARG A 219 20.75 0.99 2.26
N LEU A 220 19.98 0.56 3.24
CA LEU A 220 19.29 1.45 4.19
C LEU A 220 19.88 1.30 5.60
N PRO A 221 19.92 2.39 6.39
CA PRO A 221 20.20 2.27 7.81
C PRO A 221 19.14 1.37 8.47
N ARG A 222 19.55 0.60 9.48
CA ARG A 222 18.65 -0.29 10.22
C ARG A 222 17.61 0.55 10.96
N ARG A 223 16.34 0.40 10.57
CA ARG A 223 15.17 0.95 11.25
C ARG A 223 14.39 -0.21 11.86
N GLU A 224 14.42 -0.33 13.18
CA GLU A 224 13.65 -1.34 13.90
C GLU A 224 12.22 -0.83 14.07
N ALA A 225 11.28 -1.51 13.44
CA ALA A 225 9.88 -1.10 13.47
C ALA A 225 8.96 -2.28 13.18
N LEU A 226 7.74 -2.23 13.70
CA LEU A 226 6.69 -3.19 13.39
C LEU A 226 5.67 -2.57 12.44
N VAL A 227 5.27 -3.33 11.42
CA VAL A 227 4.11 -2.99 10.60
C VAL A 227 2.89 -3.68 11.20
N VAL A 228 1.94 -2.89 11.70
CA VAL A 228 0.76 -3.38 12.42
C VAL A 228 -0.51 -3.02 11.67
N GLY A 229 -1.34 -4.03 11.37
CA GLY A 229 -2.62 -3.83 10.72
C GLY A 229 -3.74 -3.53 11.73
N TYR A 230 -4.45 -2.41 11.58
CA TYR A 230 -5.64 -2.10 12.39
C TYR A 230 -6.97 -2.43 11.67
N GLY A 231 -6.90 -2.80 10.39
CA GLY A 231 -8.07 -3.26 9.63
C GLY A 231 -8.51 -4.69 9.96
N THR A 232 -7.57 -5.60 10.15
CA THR A 232 -7.79 -7.05 10.22
C THR A 232 -8.60 -7.55 11.42
N PRO A 233 -8.35 -7.10 12.67
CA PRO A 233 -9.03 -7.68 13.83
C PRO A 233 -10.57 -7.51 13.73
N PRO A 234 -11.38 -8.51 14.12
CA PRO A 234 -12.83 -8.33 14.16
C PRO A 234 -13.23 -7.29 15.22
N THR A 235 -14.43 -6.70 15.12
CA THR A 235 -14.87 -5.66 16.08
C THR A 235 -14.87 -6.16 17.52
N SER A 236 -15.33 -7.39 17.73
CA SER A 236 -15.40 -8.04 19.04
C SER A 236 -14.04 -8.26 19.69
N ALA A 237 -12.97 -8.41 18.91
CA ALA A 237 -11.63 -8.68 19.43
C ALA A 237 -10.73 -7.44 19.48
N TRP A 238 -11.17 -6.29 18.97
CA TRP A 238 -10.31 -5.12 18.78
C TRP A 238 -9.67 -4.65 20.09
N SER A 239 -10.45 -4.45 21.16
CA SER A 239 -9.92 -3.97 22.44
C SER A 239 -8.90 -4.95 23.05
N ALA A 240 -9.17 -6.26 22.98
CA ALA A 240 -8.25 -7.28 23.46
C ALA A 240 -6.97 -7.34 22.60
N THR A 241 -7.11 -7.22 21.27
CA THR A 241 -5.98 -7.19 20.32
C THR A 241 -5.08 -5.98 20.58
N LEU A 242 -5.67 -4.81 20.81
CA LEU A 242 -4.91 -3.61 21.13
C LEU A 242 -4.17 -3.75 22.47
N ALA A 243 -4.83 -4.29 23.50
CA ALA A 243 -4.19 -4.55 24.79
C ALA A 243 -3.01 -5.54 24.67
N ALA A 244 -3.19 -6.62 23.90
CA ALA A 244 -2.15 -7.60 23.61
C ALA A 244 -0.95 -6.95 22.89
N LEU A 245 -1.20 -6.03 21.94
CA LEU A 245 -0.14 -5.30 21.25
C LEU A 245 0.65 -4.43 22.23
N LEU A 246 -0.03 -3.70 23.12
CA LEU A 246 0.62 -2.88 24.14
C LEU A 246 1.46 -3.70 25.12
N ALA A 247 1.06 -4.94 25.41
CA ALA A 247 1.83 -5.86 26.24
C ALA A 247 3.06 -6.44 25.50
N ALA A 248 3.04 -6.43 24.16
CA ALA A 248 4.15 -6.90 23.33
C ALA A 248 5.19 -5.82 23.02
N LEU A 249 4.81 -4.54 23.10
CA LEU A 249 5.72 -3.42 22.90
C LEU A 249 6.62 -3.21 24.13
N PRO A 250 7.86 -2.73 23.93
CA PRO A 250 8.80 -2.42 25.01
C PRO A 250 8.31 -1.31 25.96
#